data_AF-A0A654M0W8-F1
#
_entry.id   AF-A0A654M0W8-F1
#
_cell.length_a   1.000
_cell.length_b   1.000
_cell.length_c   1.000
_cell.angle_alpha   90.00
_cell.angle_beta   90.00
_cell.angle_gamma   90.00
#
_symmetry.space_group_name_H-M   'P 1'
#
loop_
_entity.id
_entity.type
_entity.pdbx_description
1 polymer ?
#
loop_
_entity_poly.entity_id
_entity_poly.type
_entity_poly.pdbx_seq_one_letter_code
_entity_poly.pdbx_strand_id
1 'polypeptide(L)'
;MKTVLIKGPVLLEIKGECNILGVKCKNECIGWESSRIIPVEKNINSTLSIIRGRSLKYHYHETIRYNKKFGISIWKGLVKNVLRQEKKRIIIIGPSNSGKSTLSLYMANVFLGHGLRPLIIDADVGQGDLAPPTCLGAAVMNFPEVDLWKVRTNFTNFIGSIQPVGYESKIISSISQQLDTSLKHDLSIINTDGYIKGNGLVHKIDLIKKIQPDCIIYLGGANMDRNLMEFFHHLPRNLKMNFMYGERQGAVNNRSLAERYAKRIKTFCKYLTKDKIILVKLDLSRINHIYYRNRFFSEIRCQMGYESLDVMNEKIFYIPDSEFLKNRFVGFGNKIDNGLICGFGLIDDFMKGVISVKASVKEFDTIFLSDTKLEIV
;
A
#
# COMPACT_ATOMS: atom_id res chain seq x y z
N MET A 1 -14.90 26.95 -8.95
CA MET A 1 -14.60 26.10 -7.78
C MET A 1 -13.26 26.53 -7.19
N LYS A 2 -13.09 26.42 -5.87
CA LYS A 2 -11.83 26.68 -5.17
C LYS A 2 -11.27 25.36 -4.65
N THR A 3 -9.97 25.13 -4.77
CA THR A 3 -9.31 23.92 -4.25
C THR A 3 -8.55 24.25 -2.97
N VAL A 4 -8.75 23.44 -1.93
CA VAL A 4 -8.06 23.53 -0.64
C VAL A 4 -7.32 22.23 -0.41
N LEU A 5 -6.06 22.28 0.00
CA LEU A 5 -5.28 21.09 0.38
C LEU A 5 -5.34 20.93 1.89
N ILE A 6 -5.75 19.76 2.37
CA ILE A 6 -5.91 19.50 3.80
C ILE A 6 -5.09 18.27 4.17
N LYS A 7 -4.31 18.36 5.25
CA LYS A 7 -3.50 17.25 5.78
C LYS A 7 -4.28 16.50 6.85
N GLY A 8 -4.34 15.18 6.74
CA GLY A 8 -4.95 14.32 7.76
C GLY A 8 -3.99 13.91 8.89
N PRO A 9 -4.49 13.24 9.95
CA PRO A 9 -5.90 12.86 10.15
C PRO A 9 -6.79 14.06 10.47
N VAL A 10 -8.00 14.08 9.92
CA VAL A 10 -8.94 15.22 10.05
C VAL A 10 -10.40 14.77 9.97
N LEU A 11 -11.29 15.48 10.66
CA LEU A 11 -12.73 15.47 10.46
C LEU A 11 -13.19 16.88 10.10
N LEU A 12 -13.85 17.03 8.96
CA LEU A 12 -14.32 18.30 8.42
C LEU A 12 -15.84 18.35 8.44
N GLU A 13 -16.39 19.48 8.86
CA GLU A 13 -17.77 19.87 8.56
C GLU A 13 -17.78 20.63 7.23
N ILE A 14 -18.66 20.21 6.31
CA ILE A 14 -18.90 20.89 5.04
C ILE A 14 -20.28 21.53 5.10
N LYS A 15 -20.35 22.86 4.91
CA LYS A 15 -21.62 23.54 4.63
C LYS A 15 -21.63 24.02 3.19
N GLY A 16 -22.58 23.55 2.40
CA GLY A 16 -22.60 23.65 0.94
C GLY A 16 -22.09 22.38 0.26
N GLU A 17 -21.50 22.53 -0.93
CA GLU A 17 -21.11 21.42 -1.80
C GLU A 17 -19.61 21.43 -2.11
N CYS A 18 -18.98 20.26 -2.06
CA CYS A 18 -17.62 20.07 -2.51
C CYS A 18 -17.41 18.71 -3.18
N ASN A 19 -16.27 18.56 -3.85
CA ASN A 19 -15.80 17.30 -4.39
C ASN A 19 -14.46 16.94 -3.75
N ILE A 20 -14.35 15.72 -3.25
CA ILE A 20 -13.12 15.19 -2.64
C ILE A 20 -12.77 13.91 -3.39
N LEU A 21 -11.72 13.96 -4.21
CA LEU A 21 -11.27 12.79 -4.99
C LEU A 21 -12.39 12.11 -5.80
N GLY A 22 -13.29 12.89 -6.42
CA GLY A 22 -14.42 12.36 -7.19
C GLY A 22 -15.70 12.16 -6.36
N VAL A 23 -15.61 12.10 -5.03
CA VAL A 23 -16.75 11.98 -4.13
C VAL A 23 -17.46 13.32 -3.99
N LYS A 24 -18.74 13.40 -4.36
CA LYS A 24 -19.57 14.60 -4.13
C LYS A 24 -20.04 14.60 -2.69
N CYS A 25 -19.77 15.69 -1.97
CA CYS A 25 -20.17 15.85 -0.58
C CYS A 25 -21.08 17.08 -0.42
N LYS A 26 -22.13 17.00 0.40
CA LYS A 26 -23.07 18.10 0.63
C LYS A 26 -23.60 18.14 2.06
N ASN A 27 -23.39 19.26 2.75
CA ASN A 27 -23.91 19.52 4.10
C ASN A 27 -23.65 18.36 5.08
N GLU A 28 -22.42 17.84 5.11
CA GLU A 28 -22.07 16.63 5.85
C GLU A 28 -20.72 16.76 6.57
N CYS A 29 -20.45 15.80 7.46
CA CYS A 29 -19.15 15.64 8.08
C CYS A 29 -18.36 14.53 7.41
N ILE A 30 -17.17 14.85 6.91
CA ILE A 30 -16.30 13.88 6.25
C ILE A 30 -14.86 14.01 6.74
N GLY A 31 -14.16 12.89 6.82
CA GLY A 31 -12.81 12.87 7.34
C GLY A 31 -12.01 11.69 6.84
N TRP A 32 -10.70 11.77 7.04
CA TRP A 32 -9.77 10.71 6.72
C TRP A 32 -8.75 10.57 7.84
N GLU A 33 -8.27 9.35 8.00
CA GLU A 33 -7.33 8.96 9.04
C GLU A 33 -5.90 8.91 8.51
N SER A 34 -5.70 8.73 7.20
CA SER A 34 -4.35 8.76 6.63
C SER A 34 -3.67 10.12 6.83
N SER A 35 -2.34 10.13 6.96
CA SER A 35 -1.53 11.37 7.02
C SER A 35 -1.35 12.04 5.64
N ARG A 36 -2.26 11.76 4.70
CA ARG A 36 -2.24 12.26 3.32
C ARG A 36 -2.73 13.70 3.29
N ILE A 37 -2.19 14.43 2.32
CA ILE A 37 -2.73 15.72 1.90
C ILE A 37 -3.76 15.42 0.80
N ILE A 38 -5.02 15.75 1.05
CA ILE A 38 -6.12 15.48 0.13
C ILE A 38 -6.68 16.82 -0.38
N PRO A 39 -6.85 16.99 -1.71
CA PRO A 39 -7.50 18.15 -2.26
C PRO A 39 -9.03 18.09 -2.08
N VAL A 40 -9.60 19.19 -1.58
CA VAL A 40 -11.04 19.44 -1.46
C VAL A 40 -11.41 20.57 -2.43
N GLU A 41 -12.16 20.24 -3.47
CA GLU A 41 -12.63 21.16 -4.50
C GLU A 41 -14.05 21.65 -4.15
N LYS A 42 -14.16 22.83 -3.54
CA LYS A 42 -15.44 23.36 -3.03
C LYS A 42 -16.04 24.44 -3.92
N ASN A 43 -17.36 24.59 -3.84
CA ASN A 43 -18.05 25.75 -4.42
C ASN A 43 -17.64 27.04 -3.69
N ILE A 44 -17.81 28.18 -4.38
CA ILE A 44 -17.35 29.49 -3.85
C ILE A 44 -18.04 29.79 -2.52
N ASN A 45 -19.34 29.49 -2.42
CA ASN A 45 -20.18 29.79 -1.27
C ASN A 45 -20.13 28.71 -0.18
N SER A 46 -19.36 27.63 -0.37
CA SER A 46 -19.28 26.54 0.60
C SER A 46 -18.19 26.79 1.63
N THR A 47 -18.42 26.43 2.89
CA THR A 47 -17.47 26.59 3.99
C THR A 47 -16.98 25.22 4.46
N LEU A 48 -15.74 25.20 4.97
CA LEU A 48 -15.09 24.03 5.53
C LEU A 48 -14.65 24.38 6.96
N SER A 49 -15.09 23.61 7.94
CA SER A 49 -14.68 23.76 9.34
C SER A 49 -14.00 22.49 9.82
N ILE A 50 -12.89 22.58 10.55
CA ILE A 50 -12.23 21.41 11.13
C ILE A 50 -12.87 21.12 12.49
N ILE A 51 -13.51 19.96 12.62
CA ILE A 51 -14.08 19.47 13.90
C ILE A 51 -12.99 18.77 14.73
N ARG A 52 -12.19 17.91 14.09
CA ARG A 52 -11.13 17.12 14.76
C ARG A 52 -9.86 17.08 13.91
N GLY A 53 -8.71 17.11 14.58
CA GLY A 53 -7.39 17.00 13.96
C GLY A 53 -6.51 18.20 14.32
N ARG A 54 -5.19 18.00 14.31
CA ARG A 54 -4.26 19.13 14.44
C ARG A 54 -4.14 19.80 13.08
N SER A 55 -4.68 21.02 12.96
CA SER A 55 -4.03 22.01 12.10
C SER A 55 -2.64 22.19 12.69
N LEU A 56 -1.64 21.50 12.13
CA LEU A 56 -0.27 21.99 12.28
C LEU A 56 -0.33 23.42 11.78
N LYS A 57 -0.07 24.36 12.70
CA LYS A 57 0.06 25.80 12.49
C LYS A 57 0.35 26.09 11.01
N TYR A 58 -0.65 26.65 10.34
CA TYR A 58 -0.50 27.46 9.15
C TYR A 58 0.63 27.03 8.21
N HIS A 59 0.32 26.10 7.30
CA HIS A 59 0.43 26.54 5.93
C HIS A 59 -0.92 27.19 5.55
N TYR A 60 -1.12 28.43 6.02
CA TYR A 60 -1.59 29.47 5.10
C TYR A 60 -0.50 29.50 4.00
N HIS A 61 -0.54 28.54 3.08
CA HIS A 61 -0.37 28.98 1.73
C HIS A 61 -1.65 29.76 1.51
N GLU A 62 -1.47 31.08 1.42
CA GLU A 62 -2.33 32.00 0.69
C GLU A 62 -3.30 31.21 -0.16
N THR A 63 -4.59 31.52 -0.06
CA THR A 63 -5.54 31.42 -1.16
C THR A 63 -4.78 31.07 -2.43
N ILE A 64 -4.68 29.77 -2.79
CA ILE A 64 -3.96 29.41 -4.02
C ILE A 64 -4.85 30.04 -5.07
N ARG A 65 -4.45 31.25 -5.47
CA ARG A 65 -5.00 32.03 -6.54
C ARG A 65 -5.11 31.03 -7.67
N TYR A 66 -6.33 30.80 -8.13
CA TYR A 66 -6.70 30.24 -9.42
C TYR A 66 -5.54 29.67 -10.23
N ASN A 67 -4.93 28.58 -9.78
CA ASN A 67 -3.85 27.96 -10.53
C ASN A 67 -4.34 26.59 -10.95
N LYS A 68 -4.53 26.41 -12.27
CA LYS A 68 -5.00 25.19 -12.93
C LYS A 68 -4.09 23.97 -12.71
N LYS A 69 -3.12 24.03 -11.80
CA LYS A 69 -2.04 23.05 -11.58
C LYS A 69 -2.12 22.31 -10.23
N PHE A 70 -3.23 22.41 -9.50
CA PHE A 70 -3.42 21.71 -8.22
C PHE A 70 -4.80 21.05 -8.13
N GLY A 71 -4.92 20.01 -7.31
CA GLY A 71 -6.17 19.26 -7.10
C GLY A 71 -6.31 18.05 -8.01
N ILE A 72 -7.53 17.54 -8.16
CA ILE A 72 -7.84 16.44 -9.11
C ILE A 72 -7.99 16.96 -10.53
N SER A 73 -8.19 18.27 -10.71
CA SER A 73 -8.30 18.93 -12.01
C SER A 73 -7.15 18.57 -12.98
N ILE A 74 -5.91 18.44 -12.50
CA ILE A 74 -4.73 18.06 -13.30
C ILE A 74 -4.82 16.64 -13.88
N TRP A 75 -5.63 15.77 -13.26
CA TRP A 75 -5.82 14.39 -13.70
C TRP A 75 -7.18 14.17 -14.37
N LYS A 76 -8.09 15.14 -14.34
CA LYS A 76 -9.47 14.97 -14.86
C LYS A 76 -9.48 14.55 -16.34
N GLY A 77 -8.64 15.18 -17.18
CA GLY A 77 -8.49 14.82 -18.59
C GLY A 77 -7.90 13.43 -18.78
N LEU A 78 -6.85 13.10 -18.02
CA LEU A 78 -6.21 11.79 -18.01
C LEU A 78 -7.22 10.68 -17.65
N VAL A 79 -7.93 10.82 -16.53
CA VAL A 79 -8.89 9.81 -16.05
C VAL A 79 -10.06 9.67 -17.03
N LYS A 80 -10.56 10.76 -17.61
CA LYS A 80 -11.60 10.70 -18.65
C LYS A 80 -11.15 9.94 -19.89
N ASN A 81 -9.88 10.12 -20.29
CA ASN A 81 -9.32 9.40 -21.42
C ASN A 81 -9.13 7.91 -21.11
N VAL A 82 -8.73 7.54 -19.89
CA VAL A 82 -8.66 6.14 -19.46
C VAL A 82 -10.05 5.50 -19.44
N LEU A 83 -11.06 6.19 -18.89
CA LEU A 83 -12.43 5.70 -18.79
C LEU A 83 -13.06 5.38 -20.17
N ARG A 84 -12.67 6.10 -21.22
CA ARG A 84 -13.14 5.86 -22.59
C ARG A 84 -12.51 4.63 -23.25
N GLN A 85 -11.46 4.08 -22.66
CA GLN A 85 -10.79 2.90 -23.18
C GLN A 85 -11.43 1.64 -22.57
N GLU A 86 -11.48 0.54 -23.30
CA GLU A 86 -12.09 -0.73 -22.87
C GLU A 86 -11.27 -1.50 -21.81
N LYS A 87 -10.40 -0.81 -21.07
CA LYS A 87 -9.26 -1.41 -20.37
C LYS A 87 -9.62 -2.05 -19.05
N LYS A 88 -9.02 -3.22 -18.80
CA LYS A 88 -9.27 -4.05 -17.63
C LYS A 88 -8.10 -4.04 -16.64
N ARG A 89 -6.90 -3.58 -17.04
CA ARG A 89 -5.72 -3.48 -16.16
C ARG A 89 -4.94 -2.19 -16.36
N ILE A 90 -4.86 -1.39 -15.30
CA ILE A 90 -4.16 -0.10 -15.26
C ILE A 90 -3.04 -0.19 -14.23
N ILE A 91 -1.79 0.04 -14.65
CA ILE A 91 -0.65 0.17 -13.72
C ILE A 91 -0.24 1.63 -13.62
N ILE A 92 -0.10 2.12 -12.39
CA ILE A 92 0.36 3.49 -12.12
C ILE A 92 1.80 3.43 -11.58
N ILE A 93 2.74 3.98 -12.35
CA ILE A 93 4.17 4.07 -12.01
C ILE A 93 4.64 5.52 -11.86
N GLY A 94 5.81 5.71 -11.25
CA GLY A 94 6.44 7.03 -11.08
C GLY A 94 7.18 7.16 -9.73
N PRO A 95 7.92 8.25 -9.50
CA PRO A 95 8.70 8.44 -8.29
C PRO A 95 7.86 8.45 -7.01
N SER A 96 8.55 8.35 -5.88
CA SER A 96 7.95 8.58 -4.56
C SER A 96 7.28 9.96 -4.52
N ASN A 97 6.17 10.08 -3.79
CA ASN A 97 5.45 11.34 -3.60
C ASN A 97 4.93 12.01 -4.90
N SER A 98 4.68 11.24 -5.97
CA SER A 98 4.09 11.78 -7.22
C SER A 98 2.56 11.88 -7.22
N GLY A 99 1.90 11.25 -6.23
CA GLY A 99 0.44 11.23 -6.10
C GLY A 99 -0.24 9.94 -6.57
N LYS A 100 0.52 8.87 -6.86
CA LYS A 100 -0.01 7.59 -7.38
C LYS A 100 -1.18 7.02 -6.59
N SER A 101 -1.04 6.92 -5.27
CA SER A 101 -2.11 6.39 -4.42
C SER A 101 -3.33 7.31 -4.34
N THR A 102 -3.15 8.63 -4.48
CA THR A 102 -4.26 9.60 -4.56
C THR A 102 -4.97 9.50 -5.90
N LEU A 103 -4.22 9.38 -7.01
CA LEU A 103 -4.77 9.14 -8.33
C LEU A 103 -5.52 7.80 -8.37
N SER A 104 -4.99 6.75 -7.75
CA SER A 104 -5.60 5.42 -7.71
C SER A 104 -7.01 5.48 -7.10
N LEU A 105 -7.14 6.14 -5.94
CA LEU A 105 -8.44 6.33 -5.29
C LEU A 105 -9.36 7.23 -6.12
N TYR A 106 -8.84 8.34 -6.67
CA TYR A 106 -9.63 9.22 -7.53
C TYR A 106 -10.19 8.49 -8.76
N MET A 107 -9.36 7.71 -9.44
CA MET A 107 -9.77 6.88 -10.58
C MET A 107 -10.85 5.89 -10.18
N ALA A 108 -10.65 5.18 -9.06
CA ALA A 108 -11.63 4.22 -8.57
C ALA A 108 -12.99 4.87 -8.29
N ASN A 109 -13.01 6.03 -7.63
CA ASN A 109 -14.25 6.79 -7.38
C ASN A 109 -14.93 7.25 -8.67
N VAL A 110 -14.16 7.70 -9.67
CA VAL A 110 -14.71 8.09 -10.97
C VAL A 110 -15.31 6.88 -11.69
N PHE A 111 -14.64 5.73 -11.68
CA PHE A 111 -15.12 4.51 -12.32
C PHE A 111 -16.39 3.96 -11.65
N LEU A 112 -16.44 3.98 -10.32
CA LEU A 112 -17.65 3.69 -9.55
C LEU A 112 -18.82 4.58 -9.95
N GLY A 113 -18.57 5.89 -10.13
CA GLY A 113 -19.58 6.84 -10.60
C GLY A 113 -20.11 6.56 -12.01
N HIS A 114 -19.46 5.67 -12.78
CA HIS A 114 -19.90 5.19 -14.09
C HIS A 114 -20.37 3.74 -14.06
N GLY A 115 -20.66 3.20 -12.88
CA GLY A 115 -21.21 1.84 -12.71
C GLY A 115 -20.19 0.71 -12.82
N LEU A 116 -18.89 1.02 -12.86
CA LEU A 116 -17.82 0.03 -12.88
C LEU A 116 -17.33 -0.29 -11.46
N ARG A 117 -16.97 -1.53 -11.20
CA ARG A 117 -16.41 -2.02 -9.94
C ARG A 117 -14.89 -2.19 -10.05
N PRO A 118 -14.08 -1.21 -9.61
CA PRO A 118 -12.64 -1.29 -9.71
C PRO A 118 -12.05 -2.13 -8.56
N LEU A 119 -11.15 -3.05 -8.92
CA LEU A 119 -10.20 -3.65 -8.01
C LEU A 119 -9.00 -2.71 -7.83
N ILE A 120 -8.71 -2.29 -6.61
CA ILE A 120 -7.46 -1.60 -6.29
C ILE A 120 -6.48 -2.62 -5.73
N ILE A 121 -5.31 -2.73 -6.34
CA ILE A 121 -4.16 -3.47 -5.81
C ILE A 121 -3.13 -2.44 -5.36
N ASP A 122 -2.85 -2.39 -4.05
CA ASP A 122 -1.87 -1.51 -3.45
C ASP A 122 -0.56 -2.26 -3.18
N ALA A 123 0.34 -2.20 -4.18
CA ALA A 123 1.62 -2.90 -4.19
C ALA A 123 2.78 -2.07 -3.61
N ASP A 124 2.51 -0.93 -2.96
CA ASP A 124 3.53 -0.22 -2.18
C ASP A 124 3.74 -0.89 -0.82
N VAL A 125 4.64 -1.87 -0.78
CA VAL A 125 4.96 -2.62 0.45
C VAL A 125 5.51 -1.76 1.59
N GLY A 126 5.93 -0.52 1.31
CA GLY A 126 6.49 0.38 2.31
C GLY A 126 5.49 1.38 2.87
N GLN A 127 4.52 1.84 2.06
CA GLN A 127 3.60 2.92 2.41
C GLN A 127 2.16 2.72 1.90
N GLY A 128 1.76 1.51 1.56
CA GLY A 128 0.38 1.19 1.20
C GLY A 128 -0.63 1.53 2.32
N ASP A 129 -1.89 1.65 1.93
CA ASP A 129 -3.02 1.95 2.82
C ASP A 129 -3.94 0.73 3.02
N LEU A 130 -3.98 -0.18 2.05
CA LEU A 130 -4.82 -1.39 2.07
C LEU A 130 -4.20 -2.57 2.83
N ALA A 131 -2.96 -2.51 3.27
CA ALA A 131 -2.34 -3.58 4.06
C ALA A 131 -1.34 -2.98 5.05
N PRO A 132 -0.89 -3.75 6.07
CA PRO A 132 0.27 -3.35 6.84
C PRO A 132 1.48 -3.11 5.92
N PRO A 133 2.44 -2.25 6.30
CA PRO A 133 3.75 -2.28 5.66
C PRO A 133 4.31 -3.71 5.72
N THR A 134 5.16 -4.08 4.75
CA THR A 134 5.62 -5.45 4.45
C THR A 134 4.62 -6.34 3.72
N CYS A 135 3.43 -5.83 3.42
CA CYS A 135 2.38 -6.56 2.72
C CYS A 135 1.87 -5.78 1.50
N LEU A 136 1.23 -6.51 0.58
CA LEU A 136 0.45 -5.97 -0.52
C LEU A 136 -1.03 -6.23 -0.21
N GLY A 137 -1.88 -5.22 -0.40
CA GLY A 137 -3.33 -5.32 -0.15
C GLY A 137 -4.14 -5.14 -1.42
N ALA A 138 -5.27 -5.83 -1.52
CA ALA A 138 -6.21 -5.66 -2.62
C ALA A 138 -7.66 -5.49 -2.11
N ALA A 139 -8.42 -4.60 -2.74
CA ALA A 139 -9.82 -4.36 -2.41
C ALA A 139 -10.66 -4.04 -3.66
N VAL A 140 -11.80 -4.70 -3.81
CA VAL A 140 -12.84 -4.33 -4.78
C VAL A 140 -13.68 -3.22 -4.16
N MET A 141 -13.66 -2.05 -4.79
CA MET A 141 -14.43 -0.91 -4.34
C MET A 141 -15.89 -1.10 -4.74
N ASN A 142 -16.81 -0.94 -3.79
CA ASN A 142 -18.26 -0.97 -4.03
C ASN A 142 -18.91 0.40 -3.82
N PHE A 143 -18.27 1.29 -3.05
CA PHE A 143 -18.74 2.63 -2.76
C PHE A 143 -17.57 3.63 -2.88
N PRO A 144 -17.84 4.89 -3.27
CA PRO A 144 -16.81 5.92 -3.31
C PRO A 144 -16.24 6.20 -1.92
N GLU A 145 -14.93 6.41 -1.83
CA GLU A 145 -14.23 6.66 -0.56
C GLU A 145 -13.26 7.82 -0.68
N VAL A 146 -13.10 8.59 0.40
CA VAL A 146 -12.08 9.65 0.46
C VAL A 146 -10.77 9.18 1.08
N ASP A 147 -10.77 8.00 1.71
CA ASP A 147 -9.60 7.44 2.37
C ASP A 147 -9.53 5.92 2.23
N LEU A 148 -8.55 5.42 1.47
CA LEU A 148 -8.29 3.98 1.36
C LEU A 148 -7.99 3.33 2.72
N TRP A 149 -7.56 4.13 3.70
CA TRP A 149 -7.33 3.65 5.06
C TRP A 149 -8.59 3.12 5.76
N LYS A 150 -9.80 3.50 5.30
CA LYS A 150 -11.08 3.00 5.83
C LYS A 150 -11.60 1.76 5.10
N VAL A 151 -11.07 1.49 3.90
CA VAL A 151 -11.52 0.38 3.06
C VAL A 151 -11.11 -0.94 3.71
N ARG A 152 -12.06 -1.89 3.76
CA ARG A 152 -11.79 -3.26 4.16
C ARG A 152 -11.06 -3.97 3.02
N THR A 153 -9.85 -4.43 3.32
CA THR A 153 -9.04 -5.25 2.41
C THR A 153 -9.71 -6.59 2.18
N ASN A 154 -9.82 -7.01 0.93
CA ASN A 154 -10.34 -8.33 0.58
C ASN A 154 -9.25 -9.40 0.66
N PHE A 155 -8.03 -9.07 0.24
CA PHE A 155 -6.91 -10.00 0.20
C PHE A 155 -5.62 -9.32 0.58
N THR A 156 -4.73 -10.07 1.25
CA THR A 156 -3.40 -9.57 1.63
C THR A 156 -2.34 -10.63 1.31
N ASN A 157 -1.28 -10.22 0.62
CA ASN A 157 -0.09 -11.03 0.44
C ASN A 157 1.04 -10.50 1.34
N PHE A 158 1.63 -11.39 2.14
CA PHE A 158 2.80 -11.06 2.91
C PHE A 158 4.05 -11.11 2.03
N ILE A 159 4.79 -10.00 1.99
CA ILE A 159 6.05 -9.89 1.24
C ILE A 159 7.23 -10.08 2.20
N GLY A 160 7.18 -9.40 3.35
CA GLY A 160 8.17 -9.50 4.42
C GLY A 160 9.13 -8.33 4.50
N SER A 161 9.11 -7.38 3.56
CA SER A 161 9.97 -6.20 3.59
C SER A 161 9.22 -4.92 3.26
N ILE A 162 9.62 -3.82 3.89
CA ILE A 162 9.13 -2.46 3.59
C ILE A 162 9.80 -1.85 2.36
N GLN A 163 10.75 -2.57 1.76
CA GLN A 163 11.41 -2.20 0.52
C GLN A 163 11.19 -3.31 -0.52
N PRO A 164 10.98 -2.96 -1.80
CA PRO A 164 10.81 -3.95 -2.85
C PRO A 164 12.11 -4.70 -3.21
N VAL A 165 13.27 -4.17 -2.82
CA VAL A 165 14.59 -4.73 -3.16
C VAL A 165 14.75 -6.14 -2.60
N GLY A 166 15.07 -7.11 -3.47
CA GLY A 166 15.20 -8.52 -3.14
C GLY A 166 13.87 -9.29 -3.10
N TYR A 167 12.74 -8.61 -3.29
CA TYR A 167 11.39 -9.18 -3.27
C TYR A 167 10.59 -8.86 -4.55
N GLU A 168 11.25 -8.35 -5.60
CA GLU A 168 10.65 -7.90 -6.85
C GLU A 168 9.74 -8.98 -7.48
N SER A 169 10.27 -10.20 -7.64
CA SER A 169 9.53 -11.34 -8.22
C SER A 169 8.36 -11.77 -7.34
N LYS A 170 8.50 -11.69 -6.01
CA LYS A 170 7.43 -11.99 -5.07
C LYS A 170 6.30 -10.96 -5.13
N ILE A 171 6.64 -9.68 -5.27
CA ILE A 171 5.65 -8.61 -5.48
C ILE A 171 4.89 -8.84 -6.79
N ILE A 172 5.60 -9.11 -7.89
CA ILE A 172 4.99 -9.34 -9.21
C ILE A 172 4.06 -10.55 -9.18
N SER A 173 4.52 -11.68 -8.62
CA SER A 173 3.69 -12.89 -8.49
C SER A 173 2.48 -12.67 -7.58
N SER A 174 2.62 -11.89 -6.51
CA SER A 174 1.50 -11.52 -5.63
C SER A 174 0.47 -10.66 -6.36
N ILE A 175 0.90 -9.68 -7.17
CA ILE A 175 -0.02 -8.89 -8.02
C ILE A 175 -0.76 -9.79 -9.01
N SER A 176 -0.05 -10.71 -9.67
CA SER A 176 -0.67 -11.68 -10.59
C SER A 176 -1.73 -12.52 -9.87
N GLN A 177 -1.38 -13.08 -8.71
CA GLN A 177 -2.32 -13.86 -7.89
C GLN A 177 -3.57 -13.03 -7.52
N GLN A 178 -3.40 -11.76 -7.14
CA GLN A 178 -4.52 -10.90 -6.80
C GLN A 178 -5.45 -10.63 -7.98
N LEU A 179 -4.91 -10.49 -9.19
CA LEU A 179 -5.73 -10.33 -10.39
C LEU A 179 -6.59 -11.59 -10.66
N ASP A 180 -6.04 -12.78 -10.40
CA ASP A 180 -6.70 -14.05 -10.68
C ASP A 180 -7.70 -14.48 -9.59
N THR A 181 -7.41 -14.16 -8.32
CA THR A 181 -8.16 -14.66 -7.15
C THR A 181 -9.12 -13.64 -6.54
N SER A 182 -9.07 -12.38 -6.98
CA SER A 182 -9.95 -11.34 -6.45
C SER A 182 -11.42 -11.61 -6.74
N LEU A 183 -12.29 -11.00 -5.92
CA LEU A 183 -13.73 -10.96 -6.17
C LEU A 183 -14.02 -10.37 -7.56
N LYS A 184 -15.19 -10.68 -8.11
CA LYS A 184 -15.64 -10.17 -9.41
C LYS A 184 -15.47 -8.64 -9.49
N HIS A 185 -14.82 -8.18 -10.54
CA HIS A 185 -14.52 -6.77 -10.78
C HIS A 185 -14.51 -6.49 -12.29
N ASP A 186 -14.73 -5.24 -12.68
CA ASP A 186 -14.81 -4.86 -14.09
C ASP A 186 -13.45 -4.43 -14.65
N LEU A 187 -12.58 -3.92 -13.78
CA LEU A 187 -11.22 -3.49 -14.10
C LEU A 187 -10.34 -3.47 -12.84
N SER A 188 -9.02 -3.39 -13.03
CA SER A 188 -8.05 -3.27 -11.95
C SER A 188 -7.16 -2.02 -12.08
N ILE A 189 -6.84 -1.41 -10.93
CA ILE A 189 -5.92 -0.30 -10.75
C ILE A 189 -4.81 -0.77 -9.82
N ILE A 190 -3.59 -0.86 -10.33
CA ILE A 190 -2.41 -1.32 -9.62
C ILE A 190 -1.57 -0.10 -9.25
N ASN A 191 -1.62 0.29 -7.96
CA ASN A 191 -0.75 1.30 -7.38
C ASN A 191 0.60 0.67 -7.04
N THR A 192 1.70 1.24 -7.54
CA THR A 192 3.05 0.73 -7.22
C THR A 192 3.78 1.63 -6.22
N ASP A 193 4.88 1.13 -5.68
CA ASP A 193 5.89 1.91 -4.97
C ASP A 193 6.61 2.93 -5.89
N GLY A 194 7.51 3.73 -5.31
CA GLY A 194 8.33 4.72 -6.00
C GLY A 194 9.72 4.23 -6.46
N TYR A 195 9.96 2.91 -6.53
CA TYR A 195 11.22 2.30 -6.93
C TYR A 195 11.34 2.28 -8.46
N ILE A 196 11.89 3.35 -9.01
CA ILE A 196 11.97 3.58 -10.47
C ILE A 196 13.39 3.95 -10.95
N LYS A 197 14.41 3.67 -10.14
CA LYS A 197 15.82 3.96 -10.44
C LYS A 197 16.65 2.67 -10.38
N GLY A 198 17.66 2.55 -11.24
CA GLY A 198 18.53 1.36 -11.29
C GLY A 198 17.71 0.08 -11.46
N ASN A 199 17.95 -0.93 -10.61
CA ASN A 199 17.20 -2.20 -10.62
C ASN A 199 15.67 -2.03 -10.44
N GLY A 200 15.21 -0.89 -9.90
CA GLY A 200 13.78 -0.58 -9.83
C GLY A 200 13.14 -0.42 -11.21
N LEU A 201 13.90 0.05 -12.20
CA LEU A 201 13.44 0.14 -13.57
C LEU A 201 13.18 -1.26 -14.16
N VAL A 202 14.15 -2.16 -13.99
CA VAL A 202 14.06 -3.57 -14.40
C VAL A 202 12.84 -4.23 -13.75
N HIS A 203 12.66 -4.01 -12.45
CA HIS A 203 11.48 -4.47 -11.71
C HIS A 203 10.15 -4.00 -12.33
N LYS A 204 10.03 -2.73 -12.73
CA LYS A 204 8.80 -2.23 -13.38
C LYS A 204 8.60 -2.81 -14.77
N ILE A 205 9.67 -3.02 -15.54
CA ILE A 205 9.60 -3.66 -16.85
C ILE A 205 9.14 -5.11 -16.70
N ASP A 206 9.68 -5.86 -15.74
CA ASP A 206 9.29 -7.25 -15.48
C ASP A 206 7.85 -7.35 -14.97
N LEU A 207 7.42 -6.41 -14.12
CA LEU A 207 6.02 -6.26 -13.74
C LEU A 207 5.13 -6.13 -14.97
N ILE A 208 5.48 -5.27 -15.92
CA ILE A 208 4.69 -5.03 -17.13
C ILE A 208 4.69 -6.26 -18.05
N LYS A 209 5.84 -6.90 -18.24
CA LYS A 209 5.95 -8.13 -19.03
C LYS A 209 5.08 -9.23 -18.47
N LYS A 210 5.06 -9.39 -17.15
CA LYS A 210 4.28 -10.45 -16.48
C LYS A 210 2.79 -10.13 -16.45
N ILE A 211 2.42 -8.90 -16.11
CA ILE A 211 1.02 -8.50 -15.92
C ILE A 211 0.32 -8.15 -17.23
N GLN A 212 1.09 -7.74 -18.26
CA GLN A 212 0.57 -7.31 -19.57
C GLN A 212 -0.62 -6.34 -19.42
N PRO A 213 -0.39 -5.15 -18.83
CA PRO A 213 -1.46 -4.20 -18.59
C PRO A 213 -1.94 -3.56 -19.89
N ASP A 214 -3.22 -3.19 -19.93
CA ASP A 214 -3.76 -2.45 -21.08
C ASP A 214 -3.34 -0.98 -21.00
N CYS A 215 -3.19 -0.42 -19.79
CA CYS A 215 -2.77 0.96 -19.55
C CYS A 215 -1.60 1.04 -18.60
N ILE A 216 -0.63 1.88 -18.96
CA ILE A 216 0.36 2.37 -18.01
C ILE A 216 0.16 3.87 -17.86
N ILE A 217 0.05 4.33 -16.62
CA ILE A 217 0.05 5.74 -16.27
C ILE A 217 1.36 6.04 -15.57
N TYR A 218 2.17 6.90 -16.15
CA TYR A 218 3.35 7.42 -15.49
C TYR A 218 3.08 8.80 -14.89
N LEU A 219 3.24 8.92 -13.58
CA LEU A 219 3.12 10.17 -12.83
C LEU A 219 4.50 10.75 -12.53
N GLY A 220 4.94 11.74 -13.30
CA GLY A 220 6.25 12.37 -13.14
C GLY A 220 6.35 13.73 -13.81
N GLY A 221 7.51 14.04 -14.40
CA GLY A 221 7.79 15.24 -15.21
C GLY A 221 8.15 14.86 -16.64
N ALA A 222 7.27 15.12 -17.62
CA ALA A 222 7.32 14.57 -18.98
C ALA A 222 8.63 14.86 -19.71
N ASN A 223 9.25 16.01 -19.43
CA ASN A 223 10.37 16.53 -20.19
C ASN A 223 11.70 16.52 -19.42
N MET A 224 11.75 15.93 -18.22
CA MET A 224 12.95 16.01 -17.36
C MET A 224 13.33 14.69 -16.67
N ASP A 225 12.54 13.62 -16.79
CA ASP A 225 12.86 12.36 -16.12
C ASP A 225 13.63 11.41 -17.04
N ARG A 226 14.96 11.34 -16.86
CA ARG A 226 15.81 10.37 -17.56
C ARG A 226 15.36 8.93 -17.35
N ASN A 227 14.82 8.61 -16.17
CA ASN A 227 14.34 7.25 -15.87
C ASN A 227 13.14 6.88 -16.75
N LEU A 228 12.31 7.85 -17.16
CA LEU A 228 11.21 7.62 -18.08
C LEU A 228 11.71 7.28 -19.49
N MET A 229 12.75 7.98 -19.95
CA MET A 229 13.35 7.69 -21.27
C MET A 229 14.00 6.30 -21.29
N GLU A 230 14.75 5.98 -20.24
CA GLU A 230 15.36 4.65 -20.06
C GLU A 230 14.29 3.56 -19.98
N PHE A 231 13.20 3.81 -19.24
CA PHE A 231 12.05 2.91 -19.15
C PHE A 231 11.50 2.54 -20.53
N PHE A 232 11.23 3.55 -21.37
CA PHE A 232 10.69 3.32 -22.72
C PHE A 232 11.68 2.60 -23.63
N HIS A 233 12.97 2.88 -23.51
CA HIS A 233 13.99 2.23 -24.32
C HIS A 233 14.03 0.72 -24.10
N HIS A 234 13.83 0.26 -22.87
CA HIS A 234 13.84 -1.16 -22.50
C HIS A 234 12.47 -1.83 -22.54
N LEU A 235 11.41 -1.09 -22.87
CA LEU A 235 10.05 -1.62 -22.91
C LEU A 235 9.85 -2.47 -24.18
N PRO A 236 9.30 -3.69 -24.08
CA PRO A 236 9.07 -4.52 -25.26
C PRO A 236 8.11 -3.84 -26.26
N ARG A 237 8.54 -3.75 -27.53
CA ARG A 237 7.77 -3.07 -28.61
C ARG A 237 6.48 -3.80 -28.99
N ASN A 238 6.38 -5.09 -28.67
CA ASN A 238 5.21 -5.93 -28.99
C ASN A 238 4.05 -5.80 -27.98
N LEU A 239 4.25 -5.05 -26.88
CA LEU A 239 3.19 -4.83 -25.90
C LEU A 239 2.13 -3.86 -26.46
N LYS A 240 0.92 -4.37 -26.68
CA LYS A 240 -0.25 -3.57 -27.05
C LYS A 240 -0.84 -2.93 -25.80
N MET A 241 -0.40 -1.71 -25.48
CA MET A 241 -0.89 -0.95 -24.32
C MET A 241 -0.87 0.54 -24.62
N ASN A 242 -1.79 1.31 -24.01
CA ASN A 242 -1.65 2.78 -24.06
C ASN A 242 -0.80 3.23 -22.89
N PHE A 243 0.26 3.93 -23.21
CA PHE A 243 1.04 4.68 -22.25
C PHE A 243 0.48 6.09 -22.12
N MET A 244 0.24 6.53 -20.89
CA MET A 244 -0.31 7.84 -20.62
C MET A 244 0.55 8.54 -19.58
N TYR A 245 0.72 9.84 -19.78
CA TYR A 245 1.44 10.69 -18.84
C TYR A 245 0.46 11.47 -17.98
N GLY A 246 0.73 11.54 -16.67
CA GLY A 246 0.01 12.40 -15.75
C GLY A 246 0.96 13.34 -15.01
N GLU A 247 0.50 14.57 -14.79
CA GLU A 247 1.25 15.55 -14.02
C GLU A 247 1.41 15.13 -12.56
N ARG A 248 2.59 15.33 -11.99
CA ARG A 248 2.82 15.20 -10.56
C ARG A 248 2.20 16.40 -9.82
N GLN A 249 1.48 16.15 -8.71
CA GLN A 249 1.09 17.22 -7.80
C GLN A 249 2.34 17.92 -7.26
N GLY A 250 2.37 19.26 -7.31
CA GLY A 250 3.53 20.10 -6.97
C GLY A 250 4.15 19.84 -5.58
N ALA A 251 5.28 20.48 -5.29
CA ALA A 251 6.23 20.20 -4.20
C ALA A 251 5.68 20.11 -2.74
N VAL A 252 4.38 20.36 -2.53
CA VAL A 252 3.66 20.23 -1.25
C VAL A 252 3.71 18.80 -0.66
N ASN A 253 4.05 17.79 -1.48
CA ASN A 253 4.02 16.37 -1.10
C ASN A 253 5.38 15.75 -0.70
N ASN A 254 6.46 16.52 -0.51
CA ASN A 254 7.74 15.94 -0.09
C ASN A 254 7.72 15.51 1.38
N ARG A 255 7.33 14.25 1.61
CA ARG A 255 7.41 13.63 2.95
C ARG A 255 8.86 13.37 3.37
N SER A 256 9.22 13.81 4.56
CA SER A 256 10.50 13.49 5.21
C SER A 256 10.58 12.00 5.55
N LEU A 257 11.80 11.50 5.85
CA LEU A 257 11.98 10.13 6.32
C LEU A 257 11.22 9.88 7.63
N ALA A 258 11.21 10.85 8.54
CA ALA A 258 10.47 10.79 9.79
C ALA A 258 8.95 10.70 9.57
N GLU A 259 8.39 11.47 8.63
CA GLU A 259 6.96 11.38 8.29
C GLU A 259 6.59 10.03 7.66
N ARG A 260 7.49 9.46 6.84
CA ARG A 260 7.30 8.11 6.28
C ARG A 260 7.35 7.04 7.36
N TYR A 261 8.30 7.14 8.29
CA TYR A 261 8.39 6.25 9.45
C TYR A 261 7.13 6.34 10.32
N ALA A 262 6.73 7.55 10.71
CA ALA A 262 5.52 7.78 11.49
C ALA A 262 4.26 7.23 10.81
N LYS A 263 4.14 7.40 9.47
CA LYS A 263 3.06 6.78 8.70
C LYS A 263 3.08 5.25 8.84
N ARG A 264 4.24 4.60 8.68
CA ARG A 264 4.37 3.14 8.79
C ARG A 264 3.97 2.65 10.16
N ILE A 265 4.48 3.27 11.23
CA ILE A 265 4.11 2.92 12.61
C ILE A 265 2.60 3.06 12.80
N LYS A 266 2.01 4.17 12.34
CA LYS A 266 0.55 4.37 12.38
C LYS A 266 -0.21 3.26 11.65
N THR A 267 0.27 2.83 10.47
CA THR A 267 -0.34 1.74 9.70
C THR A 267 -0.15 0.39 10.40
N PHE A 268 1.03 0.06 10.95
CA PHE A 268 1.21 -1.15 11.75
C PHE A 268 0.22 -1.19 12.91
N CYS A 269 0.11 -0.09 13.67
CA CYS A 269 -0.83 0.00 14.79
C CYS A 269 -2.29 -0.20 14.38
N LYS A 270 -2.71 0.22 13.18
CA LYS A 270 -4.06 -0.05 12.64
C LYS A 270 -4.36 -1.56 12.58
N TYR A 271 -3.37 -2.39 12.28
CA TYR A 271 -3.52 -3.84 12.21
C TYR A 271 -3.13 -4.55 13.52
N LEU A 272 -2.66 -3.79 14.53
CA LEU A 272 -2.23 -4.28 15.83
C LEU A 272 -3.03 -3.65 16.99
N THR A 273 -4.28 -3.20 16.78
CA THR A 273 -5.05 -2.50 17.81
C THR A 273 -5.36 -3.39 19.03
N LYS A 274 -5.26 -2.83 20.25
CA LYS A 274 -5.42 -3.56 21.53
C LYS A 274 -6.71 -4.38 21.64
N ASP A 275 -7.84 -3.86 21.17
CA ASP A 275 -9.13 -4.58 21.22
C ASP A 275 -9.20 -5.80 20.29
N LYS A 276 -8.19 -5.95 19.42
CA LYS A 276 -8.06 -7.04 18.46
C LYS A 276 -6.86 -7.93 18.74
N ILE A 277 -6.03 -7.62 19.73
CA ILE A 277 -4.83 -8.40 20.03
C ILE A 277 -5.01 -9.19 21.32
N ILE A 278 -4.62 -10.45 21.27
CA ILE A 278 -4.52 -11.35 22.41
C ILE A 278 -3.07 -11.83 22.55
N LEU A 279 -2.67 -12.14 23.78
CA LEU A 279 -1.40 -12.80 24.03
C LEU A 279 -1.58 -14.30 23.79
N VAL A 280 -0.86 -14.83 22.81
CA VAL A 280 -0.81 -16.25 22.49
C VAL A 280 0.57 -16.78 22.86
N LYS A 281 0.61 -17.84 23.67
CA LYS A 281 1.82 -18.58 23.99
C LYS A 281 1.68 -19.98 23.41
N LEU A 282 2.63 -20.38 22.59
CA LEU A 282 2.62 -21.71 21.97
C LEU A 282 4.03 -22.28 21.89
N ASP A 283 4.10 -23.60 21.97
CA ASP A 283 5.33 -24.34 21.69
C ASP A 283 5.62 -24.30 20.19
N LEU A 284 6.89 -24.12 19.80
CA LEU A 284 7.31 -24.10 18.40
C LEU A 284 6.94 -25.38 17.63
N SER A 285 6.81 -26.53 18.32
CA SER A 285 6.34 -27.79 17.72
C SER A 285 4.92 -27.69 17.12
N ARG A 286 4.13 -26.68 17.49
CA ARG A 286 2.82 -26.41 16.91
C ARG A 286 2.87 -25.59 15.62
N ILE A 287 4.04 -25.04 15.27
CA ILE A 287 4.23 -24.30 14.04
C ILE A 287 4.73 -25.25 12.96
N ASN A 288 3.89 -25.45 11.95
CA ASN A 288 4.18 -26.26 10.78
C ASN A 288 5.17 -25.57 9.84
N HIS A 289 5.05 -24.26 9.68
CA HIS A 289 5.86 -23.51 8.73
C HIS A 289 6.27 -22.12 9.24
N ILE A 290 7.51 -21.75 8.94
CA ILE A 290 7.97 -20.36 8.99
C ILE A 290 8.23 -19.89 7.56
N TYR A 291 7.65 -18.76 7.18
CA TYR A 291 8.05 -18.03 5.98
C TYR A 291 9.01 -16.91 6.36
N TYR A 292 10.19 -16.89 5.77
CA TYR A 292 11.15 -15.80 5.95
C TYR A 292 11.99 -15.62 4.68
N ARG A 293 12.21 -14.36 4.26
CA ARG A 293 13.02 -13.99 3.09
C ARG A 293 12.68 -14.79 1.83
N ASN A 294 11.38 -14.83 1.50
CA ASN A 294 10.84 -15.50 0.32
C ASN A 294 11.08 -17.03 0.29
N ARG A 295 11.22 -17.66 1.47
CA ARG A 295 11.35 -19.11 1.62
C ARG A 295 10.43 -19.62 2.70
N PHE A 296 9.91 -20.84 2.51
CA PHE A 296 9.18 -21.58 3.53
C PHE A 296 10.10 -22.63 4.13
N PHE A 297 10.09 -22.71 5.46
CA PHE A 297 10.81 -23.69 6.25
C PHE A 297 9.78 -24.57 6.97
N SER A 298 10.02 -25.87 7.00
CA SER A 298 9.12 -26.87 7.63
C SER A 298 9.68 -27.44 8.93
N GLU A 299 10.94 -27.12 9.24
CA GLU A 299 11.59 -27.48 10.49
C GLU A 299 12.14 -26.21 11.13
N ILE A 300 12.05 -26.09 12.45
CA ILE A 300 12.47 -24.92 13.20
C ILE A 300 13.42 -25.39 14.31
N ARG A 301 14.62 -24.81 14.36
CA ARG A 301 15.64 -25.16 15.36
C ARG A 301 16.21 -23.89 15.99
N CYS A 302 16.54 -23.96 17.26
CA CYS A 302 17.34 -22.94 17.92
C CYS A 302 18.82 -23.23 17.65
N GLN A 303 19.58 -22.23 17.23
CA GLN A 303 21.01 -22.41 17.06
C GLN A 303 21.69 -22.52 18.43
N MET A 304 22.40 -23.63 18.67
CA MET A 304 23.17 -23.86 19.89
C MET A 304 24.66 -23.74 19.54
N GLY A 305 25.22 -22.53 19.62
CA GLY A 305 26.66 -22.27 19.38
C GLY A 305 27.09 -22.17 17.90
N TYR A 306 28.41 -22.14 17.69
CA TYR A 306 29.05 -22.11 16.36
C TYR A 306 29.04 -23.52 15.74
N GLU A 307 27.88 -24.02 15.34
CA GLU A 307 27.83 -25.16 14.42
C GLU A 307 28.32 -24.68 13.04
N SER A 308 29.31 -25.39 12.49
CA SER A 308 29.81 -25.15 11.14
C SER A 308 28.66 -25.27 10.14
N LEU A 309 28.57 -24.27 9.26
CA LEU A 309 27.56 -24.09 8.20
C LEU A 309 27.64 -25.15 7.08
N ASP A 310 28.10 -26.36 7.38
CA ASP A 310 28.23 -27.43 6.41
C ASP A 310 26.90 -28.18 6.32
N VAL A 311 26.21 -27.92 5.21
CA VAL A 311 24.86 -28.36 4.82
C VAL A 311 23.74 -27.50 5.43
N MET A 312 23.54 -26.29 4.86
CA MET A 312 22.25 -25.60 4.98
C MET A 312 21.16 -26.48 4.35
N ASN A 313 20.47 -27.28 5.18
CA ASN A 313 19.24 -27.93 4.75
C ASN A 313 18.19 -26.83 4.48
N GLU A 314 17.78 -26.69 3.22
CA GLU A 314 16.87 -25.63 2.78
C GLU A 314 15.50 -25.66 3.48
N LYS A 315 15.17 -26.76 4.19
CA LYS A 315 13.93 -26.93 4.95
C LYS A 315 13.99 -26.42 6.39
N ILE A 316 15.18 -26.21 6.96
CA ILE A 316 15.35 -25.87 8.37
C ILE A 316 15.53 -24.36 8.55
N PHE A 317 14.71 -23.77 9.41
CA PHE A 317 14.88 -22.41 9.90
C PHE A 317 15.62 -22.41 11.24
N TYR A 318 16.80 -21.80 11.25
CA TYR A 318 17.58 -21.60 12.47
C TYR A 318 17.24 -20.24 13.09
N ILE A 319 16.75 -20.26 14.33
CA ILE A 319 16.57 -19.07 15.16
C ILE A 319 17.92 -18.78 15.82
N PRO A 320 18.60 -17.65 15.50
CA PRO A 320 19.92 -17.36 16.05
C PRO A 320 19.88 -17.13 17.55
N ASP A 321 18.93 -16.30 18.00
CA ASP A 321 18.70 -15.95 19.41
C ASP A 321 17.26 -15.44 19.60
N SER A 322 16.86 -15.23 20.86
CA SER A 322 15.53 -14.69 21.20
C SER A 322 15.35 -13.25 20.70
N GLU A 323 16.42 -12.46 20.71
CA GLU A 323 16.42 -11.07 20.25
C GLU A 323 16.12 -10.97 18.75
N PHE A 324 16.46 -11.97 17.94
CA PHE A 324 16.15 -12.04 16.51
C PHE A 324 14.64 -12.00 16.28
N LEU A 325 13.85 -12.70 17.11
CA LEU A 325 12.40 -12.76 16.99
C LEU A 325 11.70 -11.60 17.67
N LYS A 326 12.24 -11.13 18.80
CA LYS A 326 11.65 -10.07 19.62
C LYS A 326 11.29 -8.83 18.81
N ASN A 327 10.11 -8.28 19.09
CA ASN A 327 9.56 -7.08 18.47
C ASN A 327 9.41 -7.16 16.95
N ARG A 328 9.46 -8.35 16.36
CA ARG A 328 9.31 -8.51 14.91
C ARG A 328 7.84 -8.52 14.54
N PHE A 329 7.48 -7.74 13.51
CA PHE A 329 6.14 -7.80 12.92
C PHE A 329 5.99 -9.11 12.15
N VAL A 330 4.84 -9.76 12.34
CA VAL A 330 4.54 -11.06 11.72
C VAL A 330 3.14 -11.11 11.13
N GLY A 331 3.00 -11.89 10.07
CA GLY A 331 1.72 -12.40 9.60
C GLY A 331 1.48 -13.80 10.12
N PHE A 332 0.21 -14.18 10.26
CA PHE A 332 -0.22 -15.54 10.60
C PHE A 332 -1.06 -16.10 9.47
N GLY A 333 -0.89 -17.40 9.24
CA GLY A 333 -1.73 -18.15 8.32
C GLY A 333 -1.86 -19.60 8.77
N ASN A 334 -2.56 -20.38 7.96
CA ASN A 334 -2.68 -21.81 8.13
C ASN A 334 -2.17 -22.54 6.88
N LYS A 335 -1.54 -23.69 7.07
CA LYS A 335 -1.09 -24.56 5.98
C LYS A 335 -2.25 -24.98 5.08
N ILE A 336 -3.40 -25.29 5.67
CA ILE A 336 -4.62 -25.73 4.97
C ILE A 336 -5.11 -24.67 3.99
N ASP A 337 -4.93 -23.39 4.32
CA ASP A 337 -5.31 -22.26 3.47
C ASP A 337 -4.19 -21.86 2.50
N ASN A 338 -3.24 -22.77 2.22
CA ASN A 338 -2.04 -22.50 1.42
C ASN A 338 -1.25 -21.25 1.90
N GLY A 339 -1.26 -20.99 3.20
CA GLY A 339 -0.56 -19.85 3.80
C GLY A 339 -1.22 -18.50 3.50
N LEU A 340 -2.53 -18.45 3.23
CA LEU A 340 -3.26 -17.19 3.24
C LEU A 340 -3.17 -16.53 4.61
N ILE A 341 -3.01 -15.20 4.61
CA ILE A 341 -2.88 -14.43 5.84
C ILE A 341 -4.26 -14.30 6.51
N CYS A 342 -4.40 -14.87 7.70
CA CYS A 342 -5.59 -14.77 8.53
C CYS A 342 -5.44 -13.73 9.65
N GLY A 343 -4.22 -13.31 9.96
CA GLY A 343 -3.96 -12.31 11.01
C GLY A 343 -2.55 -11.74 10.99
N PHE A 344 -2.32 -10.79 11.88
CA PHE A 344 -1.03 -10.14 12.12
C PHE A 344 -0.71 -10.06 13.60
N GLY A 345 0.57 -9.89 13.93
CA GLY A 345 1.00 -9.75 15.29
C GLY A 345 2.40 -9.20 15.46
N LEU A 346 2.83 -9.18 16.70
CA LEU A 346 4.18 -8.85 17.12
C LEU A 346 4.70 -9.96 18.02
N ILE A 347 5.88 -10.50 17.72
CA ILE A 347 6.53 -11.43 18.63
C ILE A 347 7.01 -10.66 19.85
N ASP A 348 6.56 -11.07 21.02
CA ASP A 348 6.86 -10.45 22.31
C ASP A 348 8.14 -11.04 22.91
N ASP A 349 8.23 -12.38 22.93
CA ASP A 349 9.36 -13.10 23.52
C ASP A 349 9.48 -14.52 22.93
N PHE A 350 10.67 -15.10 23.07
CA PHE A 350 10.97 -16.48 22.73
C PHE A 350 11.91 -17.11 23.76
N MET A 351 11.41 -18.07 24.53
CA MET A 351 12.20 -18.74 25.57
C MET A 351 11.87 -20.22 25.64
N LYS A 352 12.91 -21.05 25.75
CA LYS A 352 12.81 -22.52 25.93
C LYS A 352 11.86 -23.20 24.93
N GLY A 353 11.90 -22.78 23.66
CA GLY A 353 11.05 -23.35 22.61
C GLY A 353 9.60 -22.83 22.59
N VAL A 354 9.23 -21.94 23.51
CA VAL A 354 7.91 -21.32 23.57
C VAL A 354 7.99 -19.91 23.01
N ILE A 355 7.17 -19.63 22.01
CA ILE A 355 7.01 -18.29 21.42
C ILE A 355 5.80 -17.59 22.05
N SER A 356 5.99 -16.36 22.51
CA SER A 356 4.95 -15.47 23.01
C SER A 356 4.68 -14.39 21.97
N VAL A 357 3.43 -14.26 21.55
CA VAL A 357 3.05 -13.39 20.44
C VAL A 357 1.81 -12.60 20.79
N LYS A 358 1.86 -11.29 20.53
CA LYS A 358 0.70 -10.40 20.53
C LYS A 358 0.01 -10.54 19.18
N ALA A 359 -1.00 -11.41 19.09
CA ALA A 359 -1.62 -11.83 17.84
C ALA A 359 -3.05 -11.34 17.69
N SER A 360 -3.47 -11.06 16.45
CA SER A 360 -4.87 -10.72 16.13
C SER A 360 -5.78 -11.91 15.88
N VAL A 361 -5.23 -13.13 15.99
CA VAL A 361 -5.92 -14.41 15.83
C VAL A 361 -5.49 -15.36 16.93
N LYS A 362 -6.38 -16.30 17.29
CA LYS A 362 -6.14 -17.32 18.34
C LYS A 362 -5.34 -18.51 17.82
N GLU A 363 -5.62 -18.92 16.60
CA GLU A 363 -5.14 -20.17 16.03
C GLU A 363 -4.41 -19.89 14.72
N PHE A 364 -3.21 -20.44 14.60
CA PHE A 364 -2.36 -20.40 13.42
C PHE A 364 -1.30 -21.50 13.54
N ASP A 365 -0.86 -22.03 12.40
CA ASP A 365 0.24 -23.00 12.32
C ASP A 365 1.41 -22.51 11.45
N THR A 366 1.26 -21.34 10.82
CA THR A 366 2.24 -20.76 9.91
C THR A 366 2.55 -19.32 10.33
N ILE A 367 3.82 -19.00 10.51
CA ILE A 367 4.29 -17.66 10.86
C ILE A 367 5.05 -17.06 9.67
N PHE A 368 4.61 -15.88 9.24
CA PHE A 368 5.28 -15.07 8.23
C PHE A 368 6.13 -14.01 8.92
N LEU A 369 7.44 -14.21 8.94
CA LEU A 369 8.39 -13.29 9.56
C LEU A 369 8.71 -12.14 8.61
N SER A 370 8.55 -10.89 9.07
CA SER A 370 9.06 -9.73 8.33
C SER A 370 10.50 -9.43 8.69
N ASP A 371 11.21 -8.68 7.84
CA ASP A 371 12.50 -8.06 8.14
C ASP A 371 12.36 -6.86 9.11
N THR A 372 11.14 -6.47 9.47
CA THR A 372 10.87 -5.27 10.27
C THR A 372 10.67 -5.61 11.75
N LYS A 373 11.47 -4.96 12.59
CA LYS A 373 11.22 -4.88 14.04
C LYS A 373 10.56 -3.55 14.36
N LEU A 374 9.61 -3.57 15.29
CA LEU A 374 8.89 -2.41 15.77
C LEU A 374 9.33 -2.11 17.19
N GLU A 375 9.96 -0.96 17.38
CA GLU A 375 10.15 -0.39 18.70
C GLU A 375 8.80 0.19 19.14
N ILE A 376 7.95 -0.66 19.71
CA ILE A 376 6.72 -0.18 20.35
C ILE A 376 7.12 0.37 21.72
N VAL A 377 7.14 1.70 21.83
CA VAL A 377 7.31 2.45 23.08
C VAL A 377 6.11 2.26 23.99
#